data_AF-A0A6C0DKB4-F1
#
_entry.id   AF-A0A6C0DKB4-F1
#
_cell.length_a   1.000
_cell.length_b   1.000
_cell.length_c   1.000
_cell.angle_alpha   90.00
_cell.angle_beta   90.00
_cell.angle_gamma   90.00
#
_symmetry.space_group_name_H-M   'P 1'
#
loop_
_entity.id
_entity.type
_entity.pdbx_description
1 polymer ?
#
loop_
_entity_poly.entity_id
_entity_poly.type
_entity_poly.pdbx_seq_one_letter_code
_entity_poly.pdbx_strand_id
1 'polypeptide(L)'
;MNSIYLSIISSTLVIIGYLPEIYVTTFQIKNIDSTKYSSTIWLFGGILGSLYSGLNNSDTFILVNYSINTSLNLLTLILKIYFYYKFNSTISNETKNSII
;
A
#
# COMPACT_ATOMS: atom_id res chain seq x y z
N MET A 1 9.10 -28.99 -4.06
CA MET A 1 9.71 -27.65 -3.88
C MET A 1 9.53 -27.25 -2.42
N ASN A 2 10.56 -26.77 -1.72
CA ASN A 2 10.45 -26.44 -0.30
C ASN A 2 9.44 -25.30 -0.10
N SER A 3 8.53 -25.42 0.88
CA SER A 3 7.52 -24.40 1.20
C SER A 3 8.15 -23.05 1.52
N ILE A 4 9.36 -23.05 2.09
CA ILE A 4 10.16 -21.85 2.34
C ILE A 4 10.47 -21.09 1.04
N TYR A 5 10.93 -21.78 -0.01
CA TYR A 5 11.25 -21.13 -1.29
C TYR A 5 10.00 -20.61 -1.98
N LEU A 6 8.89 -21.33 -1.88
CA LEU A 6 7.61 -20.88 -2.43
C LEU A 6 7.13 -19.59 -1.74
N SER A 7 7.30 -19.51 -0.41
CA SER A 7 6.98 -18.31 0.37
C SER A 7 7.84 -17.12 -0.04
N ILE A 8 9.16 -17.31 -0.18
CA ILE A 8 10.07 -16.24 -0.58
C ILE A 8 9.66 -15.70 -1.96
N ILE A 9 9.45 -16.59 -2.93
CA ILE A 9 9.04 -16.21 -4.28
C ILE A 9 7.71 -15.46 -4.25
N SER A 10 6.72 -15.96 -3.50
CA SER A 10 5.42 -15.31 -3.37
C SER A 10 5.54 -13.91 -2.78
N SER A 11 6.28 -13.74 -1.70
CA SER A 11 6.51 -12.43 -1.07
C SER A 11 7.27 -11.46 -1.99
N THR A 12 8.27 -11.95 -2.73
CA THR A 12 8.99 -11.13 -3.71
C THR A 12 8.07 -10.65 -4.83
N LEU A 13 7.21 -11.54 -5.36
CA LEU A 13 6.23 -11.17 -6.39
C LEU A 13 5.24 -10.11 -5.89
N VAL A 14 4.78 -10.23 -4.63
CA VAL A 14 3.92 -9.23 -4.00
C VAL A 14 4.63 -7.88 -3.92
N ILE A 15 5.88 -7.84 -3.44
CA ILE A 15 6.67 -6.59 -3.36
C ILE A 15 6.81 -5.95 -4.75
N ILE A 16 7.17 -6.74 -5.77
CA ILE A 16 7.32 -6.25 -7.15
C ILE A 16 5.99 -5.68 -7.67
N GLY A 17 4.86 -6.32 -7.35
CA GLY A 17 3.52 -5.86 -7.74
C GLY A 17 3.14 -4.49 -7.16
N TYR A 18 3.64 -4.11 -5.98
CA TYR A 18 3.36 -2.80 -5.37
C TYR A 18 4.25 -1.68 -5.89
N LEU A 19 5.41 -1.97 -6.47
CA LEU A 19 6.36 -0.93 -6.93
C LEU A 19 5.73 0.06 -7.93
N PRO A 20 4.97 -0.36 -8.96
CA PRO A 20 4.32 0.56 -9.88
C PRO A 20 3.33 1.50 -9.18
N GLU A 21 2.53 0.99 -8.23
CA GLU A 21 1.55 1.79 -7.51
C GLU A 21 2.21 2.83 -6.61
N ILE A 22 3.28 2.44 -5.88
CA ILE A 22 4.07 3.35 -5.06
C ILE A 22 4.73 4.43 -5.93
N TYR A 23 5.31 4.04 -7.07
CA TYR A 23 5.95 4.95 -8.02
C TYR A 23 4.96 5.97 -8.59
N VAL A 24 3.79 5.52 -9.06
CA VAL A 24 2.74 6.40 -9.58
C VAL A 24 2.23 7.36 -8.50
N THR A 25 2.04 6.86 -7.27
CA THR A 25 1.62 7.69 -6.13
C THR A 25 2.62 8.79 -5.79
N THR A 26 3.93 8.48 -5.84
CA THR A 26 4.99 9.43 -5.49
C THR A 26 5.31 10.44 -6.60
N PHE A 27 5.34 10.00 -7.86
CA PHE A 27 5.85 10.81 -8.97
C PHE A 27 4.78 11.33 -9.94
N GLN A 28 3.62 10.67 -10.03
CA GLN A 28 2.60 10.96 -11.04
C GLN A 28 1.29 11.42 -10.40
N ILE A 29 1.36 12.37 -9.46
CA ILE A 29 0.24 12.98 -8.67
C ILE A 29 -0.87 13.56 -9.57
N LYS A 30 -1.57 12.72 -10.32
CA LYS A 30 -2.66 13.09 -11.23
C LYS A 30 -3.90 12.23 -11.02
N ASN A 31 -3.84 11.19 -10.17
CA ASN A 31 -4.98 10.28 -10.03
C ASN A 31 -5.06 9.54 -8.67
N ILE A 32 -4.64 10.17 -7.57
CA ILE A 32 -4.73 9.59 -6.21
C ILE A 32 -6.17 9.15 -5.89
N ASP A 33 -7.18 9.86 -6.40
CA ASP A 33 -8.59 9.56 -6.15
C ASP A 33 -9.05 8.21 -6.70
N SER A 34 -8.53 7.78 -7.87
CA SER A 34 -8.96 6.53 -8.52
C SER A 34 -8.60 5.27 -7.73
N THR A 35 -7.55 5.32 -6.89
CA THR A 35 -7.05 4.17 -6.12
C THR A 35 -7.09 4.40 -4.61
N LYS A 36 -7.73 5.48 -4.15
CA LYS A 36 -7.79 5.87 -2.73
C LYS A 36 -8.39 4.78 -1.85
N TYR A 37 -9.47 4.15 -2.32
CA TYR A 37 -10.17 3.10 -1.58
C TYR A 37 -9.55 1.71 -1.78
N SER A 38 -8.80 1.50 -2.87
CA SER A 38 -8.16 0.22 -3.18
C SER A 38 -7.21 -0.20 -2.06
N SER A 39 -6.25 0.66 -1.70
CA SER A 39 -5.28 0.35 -0.64
C SER A 39 -5.95 0.11 0.70
N THR A 40 -7.03 0.82 1.03
CA THR A 40 -7.80 0.62 2.28
C THR A 40 -8.50 -0.73 2.31
N ILE A 41 -9.12 -1.14 1.20
CA ILE A 41 -9.78 -2.46 1.08
C ILE A 41 -8.74 -3.58 1.21
N TRP A 42 -7.60 -3.45 0.54
CA TRP A 42 -6.50 -4.40 0.62
C TRP A 42 -5.87 -4.47 2.02
N LEU A 43 -5.76 -3.34 2.72
CA LEU A 43 -5.29 -3.30 4.09
C LEU A 43 -6.25 -4.05 5.03
N PHE A 44 -7.56 -3.88 4.85
CA PHE A 44 -8.56 -4.62 5.61
C PHE A 44 -8.50 -6.13 5.30
N GLY A 45 -8.38 -6.49 4.03
CA GLY A 45 -8.19 -7.89 3.61
C GLY A 45 -6.90 -8.50 4.17
N GLY A 46 -5.81 -7.73 4.22
CA GLY A 46 -4.54 -8.14 4.80
C GLY A 46 -4.63 -8.39 6.31
N ILE A 47 -5.30 -7.51 7.05
CA ILE A 47 -5.55 -7.69 8.50
C ILE A 47 -6.39 -8.94 8.75
N LEU A 48 -7.50 -9.09 8.04
CA LEU A 48 -8.37 -10.28 8.18
C LEU A 48 -7.63 -11.56 7.82
N GLY A 49 -6.83 -11.54 6.76
CA GLY A 49 -5.98 -12.67 6.35
C GLY A 49 -4.94 -13.03 7.40
N SER A 50 -4.23 -12.04 7.95
CA SER A 50 -3.28 -12.24 9.05
C SER A 50 -3.96 -12.82 10.29
N LEU A 51 -5.11 -12.28 10.71
CA LEU A 51 -5.85 -12.78 11.86
C LEU A 51 -6.35 -14.21 11.65
N TYR A 52 -6.97 -14.49 10.51
CA TYR A 52 -7.40 -15.84 10.14
C TYR A 52 -6.23 -16.82 10.13
N SER A 53 -5.08 -16.39 9.60
CA SER A 53 -3.88 -17.22 9.52
C SER A 53 -3.29 -17.53 10.90
N GLY A 54 -3.25 -16.55 11.80
CA GLY A 54 -2.71 -16.70 13.14
C GLY A 54 -3.63 -17.51 14.06
N LEU A 55 -4.95 -17.30 13.97
CA LEU A 55 -5.94 -18.01 14.79
C LEU A 55 -6.06 -19.49 14.43
N ASN A 56 -5.86 -19.85 13.17
CA ASN A 56 -5.98 -21.24 12.71
C ASN A 56 -4.67 -22.02 12.74
N ASN A 57 -3.59 -21.48 13.33
CA ASN A 57 -2.24 -22.03 13.23
C ASN A 57 -1.87 -22.39 11.79
N SER A 58 -2.30 -21.55 10.85
CA SER A 58 -1.96 -21.76 9.45
C SER A 58 -0.45 -21.59 9.25
N ASP A 59 0.05 -22.12 8.14
CA ASP A 59 1.46 -22.13 7.79
C ASP A 59 2.10 -20.74 8.02
N THR A 60 3.20 -20.67 8.77
CA THR A 60 3.84 -19.40 9.17
C THR A 60 4.17 -18.52 7.96
N PHE A 61 4.36 -19.13 6.80
CA PHE A 61 4.55 -18.49 5.51
C PHE A 61 3.36 -17.66 5.03
N ILE A 62 2.13 -18.13 5.26
CA ILE A 62 0.90 -17.40 4.92
C ILE A 62 0.81 -16.14 5.77
N LEU A 63 1.12 -16.27 7.07
CA LEU A 63 1.12 -15.15 8.00
C LEU A 63 2.18 -14.10 7.63
N VAL A 64 3.38 -14.52 7.24
CA VAL A 64 4.44 -13.62 6.74
C VAL A 64 3.98 -12.90 5.47
N ASN A 65 3.34 -13.61 4.54
CA ASN A 65 2.85 -13.01 3.30
C ASN A 65 1.79 -11.93 3.55
N TYR A 66 0.77 -12.23 4.36
CA TYR A 66 -0.24 -11.23 4.75
C TYR A 66 0.36 -10.05 5.52
N SER A 67 1.39 -10.29 6.34
CA SER A 67 2.09 -9.22 7.07
C SER A 67 2.83 -8.27 6.11
N ILE A 68 3.54 -8.81 5.12
CA ILE A 68 4.23 -8.01 4.08
C ILE A 68 3.19 -7.22 3.27
N ASN A 69 2.12 -7.87 2.82
CA ASN A 69 1.06 -7.23 2.03
C ASN A 69 0.37 -6.11 2.82
N THR A 70 0.06 -6.33 4.10
CA THR A 70 -0.53 -5.31 4.97
C THR A 70 0.41 -4.12 5.15
N SER A 71 1.71 -4.38 5.34
CA SER A 71 2.73 -3.35 5.49
C SER A 71 2.87 -2.47 4.23
N LEU A 72 2.86 -3.09 3.04
CA LEU A 72 2.93 -2.37 1.77
C LEU A 72 1.69 -1.53 1.49
N ASN A 73 0.49 -2.06 1.80
CA ASN A 73 -0.74 -1.29 1.70
C ASN A 73 -0.77 -0.10 2.65
N LEU A 74 -0.32 -0.30 3.89
CA LEU A 74 -0.23 0.78 4.88
C LEU A 74 0.74 1.87 4.42
N LEU A 75 1.93 1.49 3.94
CA LEU A 75 2.90 2.43 3.40
C LEU A 75 2.31 3.21 2.21
N THR A 76 1.66 2.51 1.28
CA THR A 76 1.03 3.13 0.10
C THR A 76 -0.07 4.10 0.51
N LEU A 77 -0.91 3.74 1.50
CA LEU A 77 -1.96 4.61 2.03
C LEU A 77 -1.36 5.86 2.69
N ILE A 78 -0.32 5.72 3.52
CA ILE A 78 0.38 6.83 4.15
C ILE A 78 0.95 7.78 3.09
N LEU A 79 1.60 7.25 2.05
CA LEU A 79 2.13 8.05 0.95
C LEU A 79 1.01 8.79 0.20
N LYS A 80 -0.10 8.11 -0.12
CA LYS A 80 -1.28 8.73 -0.76
C LYS A 80 -1.81 9.91 0.08
N ILE A 81 -1.96 9.71 1.39
CA ILE A 81 -2.43 10.76 2.31
C ILE A 81 -1.43 11.92 2.33
N TYR A 82 -0.14 11.64 2.52
CA TYR A 82 0.91 12.65 2.59
C TYR A 82 0.97 13.51 1.32
N PHE A 83 1.01 12.88 0.14
CA PHE A 83 1.08 13.62 -1.13
C PHE A 83 -0.22 14.35 -1.48
N TYR A 84 -1.38 13.80 -1.10
CA TYR A 84 -2.65 14.51 -1.22
C TYR A 84 -2.65 15.83 -0.44
N TYR A 85 -2.21 15.80 0.83
CA TYR A 85 -2.11 17.02 1.64
C TYR A 85 -1.05 17.99 1.12
N LYS A 86 0.13 17.49 0.73
CA LYS A 86 1.21 18.31 0.17
C LYS A 86 0.79 19.01 -1.13
N PHE A 87 0.06 18.32 -2.01
CA PHE A 87 -0.39 18.89 -3.27
C PHE A 87 -1.45 19.98 -3.05
N ASN A 88 -2.45 19.71 -2.21
CA ASN A 88 -3.51 20.68 -1.92
C ASN A 88 -3.00 21.93 -1.19
N SER A 89 -2.00 21.80 -0.31
CA SER A 89 -1.37 22.96 0.32
C SER A 89 -0.55 23.79 -0.66
N THR A 90 0.10 23.16 -1.63
CA THR A 90 0.86 23.86 -2.68
C THR A 90 -0.08 24.68 -3.57
N ILE A 91 -1.17 24.10 -4.06
CA ILE A 91 -2.18 24.80 -4.88
C ILE A 91 -2.80 25.97 -4.11
N SER A 92 -3.14 25.76 -2.84
CA SER A 92 -3.73 26.82 -2.00
C SER A 92 -2.78 28.02 -1.80
N ASN A 93 -1.47 27.78 -1.75
CA ASN A 93 -0.50 28.86 -1.58
C ASN A 93 -0.24 29.62 -2.90
N GLU A 94 -0.21 28.93 -4.04
CA GLU A 94 -0.10 29.57 -5.36
C GLU A 94 -1.31 30.46 -5.67
N THR A 95 -2.52 29.99 -5.40
CA THR A 95 -3.75 30.79 -5.57
C THR A 95 -3.75 32.01 -4.67
N LYS A 96 -3.31 31.88 -3.41
CA LYS A 96 -3.23 33.01 -2.47
C LYS A 96 -2.22 34.08 -2.90
N ASN A 97 -1.09 33.68 -3.49
CA ASN A 97 -0.08 34.62 -4.00
C ASN A 97 -0.49 35.29 -5.32
N SER A 98 -1.38 34.67 -6.12
CA SER A 98 -1.85 35.24 -7.39
C SER A 98 -2.93 36.33 -7.25
N ILE A 99 -3.49 36.50 -6.05
CA ILE A 99 -4.59 37.44 -5.75
C ILE A 99 -4.07 38.75 -5.11
N ILE A 100 -2.78 38.81 -4.74
CA ILE A 100 -2.10 39.99 -4.16
C ILE A 100 -1.27 40.66 -5.25
#